data_AF-A0A2S8GDF9-F1
#
_entry.id   AF-A0A2S8GDF9-F1
#
_cell.length_a   1.000
_cell.length_b   1.000
_cell.length_c   1.000
_cell.angle_alpha   90.00
_cell.angle_beta   90.00
_cell.angle_gamma   90.00
#
_symmetry.space_group_name_H-M   'P 1'
#
loop_
_entity.id
_entity.type
_entity.pdbx_description
1 polymer ?
#
loop_
_entity_poly.entity_id
_entity_poly.type
_entity_poly.pdbx_seq_one_letter_code
_entity_poly.pdbx_strand_id
1 'polypeptide(L)'
;MISATTSVQTPSTRSTPAESTASPTRSKTSTTSRTLAKGRRSTPTPASKEKANPMIHKAPTVVRNANRPAFTLVELLVVMGVLALMSSMVLVGLASAAEQARVARTRSQIQKIHELLMTRWEDYRYRRVEINRTGGSVRLRQRDRVDKIREIMRMEMPCHIVDLQYGNNGTNGSSGSPFTGNEPALWNRYRRAVDARAGGFSGWTIPFQESECLYMILESIQDGETNGLDFFKDSEFGDTDGDGMPEILDAWGNPIHFLRWAPGFIGPRSALHRNDQPDPFDPLNVRDGRMQSVPNEYDHFPLFPLVVSAGPDEETDIFLRYSQSPIMAATVSPTATYPVPNNPYFALDPADATANEQAGLQLGREDDIDLNGSEDYYDNISNHYLLIPGNS
;
A
#
# COMPACT_ATOMS: atom_id res chain seq x y z
N MET A 1 53.94 2.52 -40.90
CA MET A 1 55.12 1.99 -40.17
C MET A 1 55.84 3.15 -39.53
N ILE A 2 55.79 3.22 -38.20
CA ILE A 2 56.82 3.68 -37.25
C ILE A 2 56.10 3.75 -35.89
N SER A 3 56.38 2.73 -35.07
CA SER A 3 56.01 2.64 -33.67
C SER A 3 56.84 3.60 -32.84
N ALA A 4 56.24 4.22 -31.83
CA ALA A 4 56.97 4.74 -30.68
C ALA A 4 56.14 4.55 -29.41
N THR A 5 56.52 3.50 -28.70
CA THR A 5 56.17 3.14 -27.33
C THR A 5 56.72 4.21 -26.37
N THR A 6 55.92 4.66 -25.40
CA THR A 6 56.48 5.28 -24.18
C THR A 6 55.58 4.90 -23.00
N SER A 7 56.13 4.03 -22.17
CA SER A 7 55.63 3.65 -20.85
C SER A 7 56.33 4.47 -19.76
N VAL A 8 55.84 4.29 -18.52
CA VAL A 8 56.40 4.73 -17.23
C VAL A 8 55.85 6.08 -16.75
N GLN A 9 55.02 6.08 -15.69
CA GLN A 9 55.49 6.26 -14.30
C GLN A 9 54.34 6.17 -13.28
N THR A 10 54.46 5.26 -12.31
CA THR A 10 53.74 5.28 -11.03
C THR A 10 54.50 6.13 -10.01
N PRO A 11 53.79 6.69 -9.01
CA PRO A 11 54.21 6.51 -7.61
C PRO A 11 52.98 6.21 -6.72
N SER A 12 52.91 5.05 -6.05
CA SER A 12 53.36 4.80 -4.67
C SER A 12 52.77 5.73 -3.60
N THR A 13 51.78 5.19 -2.88
CA THR A 13 51.60 5.18 -1.42
C THR A 13 51.81 6.47 -0.62
N ARG A 14 50.74 6.96 0.01
CA ARG A 14 50.83 7.65 1.31
C ARG A 14 49.78 7.11 2.27
N SER A 15 50.29 6.57 3.37
CA SER A 15 49.62 5.95 4.50
C SER A 15 49.39 6.95 5.64
N THR A 16 48.34 6.70 6.43
CA THR A 16 48.10 7.05 7.85
C THR A 16 47.80 8.52 8.22
N PRO A 17 47.14 8.82 9.37
CA PRO A 17 46.83 7.92 10.50
C PRO A 17 45.37 7.90 11.00
N ALA A 18 45.11 6.86 11.79
CA ALA A 18 43.99 6.74 12.71
C ALA A 18 43.98 7.84 13.77
N GLU A 19 42.80 8.34 14.10
CA GLU A 19 42.59 9.11 15.33
C GLU A 19 41.46 8.48 16.13
N SER A 20 41.86 7.90 17.25
CA SER A 20 41.06 7.32 18.31
C SER A 20 40.97 8.36 19.43
N THR A 21 39.78 8.78 19.82
CA THR A 21 39.50 9.33 21.17
C THR A 21 38.01 9.07 21.45
N ALA A 22 37.68 8.11 22.33
CA ALA A 22 37.58 8.25 23.78
C ALA A 22 36.12 8.40 24.23
N SER A 23 35.54 7.28 24.67
CA SER A 23 34.38 7.24 25.57
C SER A 23 34.67 7.97 26.89
N PRO A 24 33.63 8.50 27.56
CA PRO A 24 33.59 8.46 29.01
C PRO A 24 32.34 7.76 29.51
N THR A 25 32.59 6.64 30.17
CA THR A 25 31.76 6.08 31.24
C THR A 25 31.53 7.12 32.33
N ARG A 26 30.27 7.28 32.78
CA ARG A 26 29.99 7.77 34.14
C ARG A 26 28.85 6.99 34.78
N SER A 27 29.21 6.21 35.79
CA SER A 27 28.33 5.59 36.77
C SER A 27 28.22 6.47 38.03
N LYS A 28 27.29 6.07 38.92
CA LYS A 28 27.05 6.51 40.33
C LYS A 28 26.14 7.75 40.43
N THR A 29 25.11 7.81 41.27
CA THR A 29 24.87 7.15 42.56
C THR A 29 23.41 7.33 43.01
N SER A 30 22.97 6.44 43.89
CA SER A 30 21.74 6.46 44.69
C SER A 30 21.52 7.74 45.49
N THR A 31 20.27 7.97 45.94
CA THR A 31 19.85 8.42 47.31
C THR A 31 18.36 8.83 47.25
N THR A 32 17.41 8.00 47.69
CA THR A 32 16.83 7.92 49.06
C THR A 32 15.54 8.74 49.23
N SER A 33 14.48 8.01 49.57
CA SER A 33 13.34 8.37 50.44
C SER A 33 12.44 9.56 50.12
N ARG A 34 11.15 9.27 49.91
CA ARG A 34 10.13 9.92 50.75
C ARG A 34 8.88 9.08 50.96
N THR A 35 8.73 8.77 52.25
CA THR A 35 7.65 8.13 52.98
C THR A 35 6.51 9.13 53.26
N LEU A 36 5.33 8.58 53.64
CA LEU A 36 4.17 9.25 54.28
C LEU A 36 3.28 10.10 53.32
N ALA A 37 1.95 10.13 53.42
CA ALA A 37 1.13 9.94 54.61
C ALA A 37 -0.30 9.42 54.29
N LYS A 38 -0.74 8.55 55.21
CA LYS A 38 -2.07 7.98 55.37
C LYS A 38 -2.98 9.02 56.05
N GLY A 39 -3.96 9.54 55.33
CA GLY A 39 -4.94 10.51 55.86
C GLY A 39 -6.09 9.82 56.60
N ARG A 40 -5.88 9.48 57.88
CA ARG A 40 -6.91 9.09 58.84
C ARG A 40 -7.29 10.35 59.62
N ARG A 41 -8.55 10.79 59.60
CA ARG A 41 -8.99 11.94 60.41
C ARG A 41 -10.11 11.53 61.37
N SER A 42 -9.75 11.57 62.65
CA SER A 42 -10.61 11.45 63.81
C SER A 42 -11.38 12.75 64.09
N THR A 43 -12.45 12.55 64.85
CA THR A 43 -13.40 13.45 65.52
C THR A 43 -12.86 14.80 66.03
N PRO A 44 -13.79 15.77 66.28
CA PRO A 44 -14.19 15.97 67.67
C PRO A 44 -15.68 16.25 67.89
N THR A 45 -16.13 15.82 69.06
CA THR A 45 -17.40 16.16 69.74
C THR A 45 -17.48 17.66 70.07
N PRO A 46 -18.70 18.22 70.23
CA PRO A 46 -18.98 18.81 71.54
C PRO A 46 -20.39 18.54 72.10
N ALA A 47 -20.36 18.30 73.41
CA ALA A 47 -21.30 18.58 74.50
C ALA A 47 -22.74 19.09 74.22
N SER A 48 -23.67 18.32 74.77
CA SER A 48 -24.83 18.69 75.62
C SER A 48 -25.64 19.95 75.30
N LYS A 49 -26.94 19.73 75.06
CA LYS A 49 -28.01 20.43 75.80
C LYS A 49 -29.29 19.61 75.80
N GLU A 50 -29.55 19.04 76.96
CA GLU A 50 -30.78 18.42 77.41
C GLU A 50 -31.92 19.47 77.39
N LYS A 51 -32.98 19.18 76.63
CA LYS A 51 -34.30 19.77 76.81
C LYS A 51 -35.31 18.64 76.88
N ALA A 52 -35.78 18.39 78.09
CA ALA A 52 -36.98 17.63 78.35
C ALA A 52 -38.18 18.29 77.66
N ASN A 53 -38.97 17.50 76.93
CA ASN A 53 -40.35 17.84 76.61
C ASN A 53 -41.20 16.56 76.46
N PRO A 54 -42.50 16.63 76.78
CA PRO A 54 -43.25 15.55 77.41
C PRO A 54 -43.72 14.47 76.43
N MET A 55 -43.87 13.27 76.97
CA MET A 55 -44.45 12.10 76.32
C MET A 55 -45.89 12.39 75.86
N ILE A 56 -46.05 12.71 74.58
CA ILE A 56 -47.31 12.54 73.86
C ILE A 56 -47.24 11.17 73.20
N HIS A 57 -47.99 10.21 73.73
CA HIS A 57 -48.24 8.92 73.08
C HIS A 57 -48.95 9.17 71.74
N LYS A 58 -48.17 9.36 70.67
CA LYS A 58 -48.67 9.30 69.31
C LYS A 58 -48.87 7.82 68.98
N ALA A 59 -50.13 7.41 68.85
CA ALA A 59 -50.51 6.07 68.41
C ALA A 59 -49.71 5.68 67.14
N PRO A 60 -49.32 4.40 66.99
CA PRO A 60 -48.60 3.94 65.81
C PRO A 60 -49.47 4.22 64.58
N THR A 61 -49.07 5.24 63.82
CA THR A 61 -49.65 5.47 62.49
C THR A 61 -49.09 4.34 61.63
N VAL A 62 -49.88 3.29 61.46
CA VAL A 62 -49.59 2.18 60.57
C VAL A 62 -49.36 2.79 59.19
N VAL A 63 -48.09 2.90 58.80
CA VAL A 63 -47.71 3.15 57.42
C VAL A 63 -48.15 1.90 56.69
N ARG A 64 -49.36 1.96 56.11
CA ARG A 64 -49.81 0.95 55.16
C ARG A 64 -48.79 0.99 54.03
N ASN A 65 -47.90 -0.01 53.99
CA ASN A 65 -47.15 -0.31 52.79
C ASN A 65 -48.20 -0.55 51.71
N ALA A 66 -48.47 0.48 50.91
CA ALA A 66 -49.22 0.32 49.69
C ALA A 66 -48.44 -0.72 48.89
N ASN A 67 -48.99 -1.94 48.79
CA ASN A 67 -48.46 -2.98 47.94
C ASN A 67 -48.28 -2.36 46.56
N ARG A 68 -47.03 -2.06 46.21
CA ARG A 68 -46.71 -1.72 44.84
C ARG A 68 -47.09 -2.95 44.03
N PRO A 69 -47.91 -2.82 42.98
CA PRO A 69 -48.28 -3.97 42.17
C PRO A 69 -46.98 -4.66 41.71
N ALA A 70 -46.82 -5.93 42.09
CA ALA A 70 -45.70 -6.73 41.66
C ALA A 70 -45.99 -7.21 40.22
N PHE A 71 -45.00 -7.08 39.35
CA PHE A 71 -45.11 -7.49 37.95
C PHE A 71 -45.45 -8.98 37.84
N THR A 72 -46.39 -9.30 36.96
CA THR A 72 -46.75 -10.70 36.70
C THR A 72 -45.66 -11.35 35.83
N LEU A 73 -45.46 -12.67 35.97
CA LEU A 73 -44.48 -13.41 35.16
C LEU A 73 -44.77 -13.24 33.65
N VAL A 74 -46.05 -13.14 33.28
CA VAL A 74 -46.49 -12.89 31.90
C VAL A 74 -46.05 -11.53 31.39
N GLU A 75 -46.17 -10.48 32.20
CA GLU A 75 -45.78 -9.11 31.84
C GLU A 75 -44.27 -9.01 31.61
N LEU A 76 -43.47 -9.67 32.45
CA LEU A 76 -42.02 -9.76 32.27
C LEU A 76 -41.64 -10.59 31.04
N LEU A 77 -42.38 -11.66 30.73
CA LEU A 77 -42.17 -12.49 29.55
C LEU A 77 -42.47 -11.71 28.25
N VAL A 78 -43.59 -10.96 28.21
CA VAL A 78 -43.93 -10.12 27.06
C VAL A 78 -42.88 -9.04 26.85
N VAL A 79 -42.41 -8.38 27.92
CA VAL A 79 -41.36 -7.34 27.83
C VAL A 79 -40.06 -7.91 27.26
N MET A 80 -39.60 -9.05 27.78
CA MET A 80 -38.39 -9.69 27.23
C MET A 80 -38.59 -10.14 25.78
N GLY A 81 -39.79 -10.59 25.40
CA GLY A 81 -40.13 -10.92 24.01
C GLY A 81 -40.08 -9.71 23.07
N VAL A 82 -40.66 -8.58 23.47
CA VAL A 82 -40.62 -7.33 22.69
C VAL A 82 -39.19 -6.78 22.61
N LEU A 83 -38.42 -6.81 23.70
CA LEU A 83 -37.02 -6.39 23.70
C LEU A 83 -36.15 -7.26 22.79
N ALA A 84 -36.34 -8.57 22.78
CA ALA A 84 -35.61 -9.47 21.88
C ALA A 84 -35.92 -9.18 20.41
N LEU A 85 -37.20 -8.94 20.08
CA LEU A 85 -37.64 -8.63 18.72
C LEU A 85 -37.09 -7.27 18.25
N MET A 86 -37.13 -6.24 19.10
CA MET A 86 -36.57 -4.93 18.75
C MET A 86 -35.04 -4.99 18.63
N SER A 87 -34.37 -5.71 19.52
CA SER A 87 -32.92 -5.82 19.52
C SER A 87 -32.39 -6.54 18.27
N SER A 88 -33.09 -7.57 17.77
CA SER A 88 -32.65 -8.30 16.57
C SER A 88 -32.66 -7.42 15.32
N MET A 89 -33.70 -6.61 15.12
CA MET A 89 -33.78 -5.70 13.98
C MET A 89 -32.72 -4.59 14.04
N VAL A 90 -32.46 -4.06 15.24
CA VAL A 90 -31.46 -3.00 15.44
C VAL A 90 -30.04 -3.51 15.15
N LEU A 91 -29.72 -4.74 15.55
CA LEU A 91 -28.41 -5.34 15.29
C LEU A 91 -28.11 -5.49 13.80
N VAL A 92 -29.08 -5.98 13.01
CA VAL A 92 -28.92 -6.10 11.55
C VAL A 92 -28.73 -4.73 10.89
N GLY A 93 -29.53 -3.73 11.31
CA GLY A 93 -29.39 -2.36 10.81
C GLY A 93 -28.03 -1.74 11.15
N LEU A 94 -27.51 -1.97 12.36
CA LEU A 94 -26.20 -1.46 12.77
C LEU A 94 -25.05 -2.15 12.03
N ALA A 95 -25.13 -3.47 11.82
CA ALA A 95 -24.13 -4.21 11.06
C ALA A 95 -24.04 -3.70 9.60
N SER A 96 -25.18 -3.51 8.93
CA SER A 96 -25.21 -2.96 7.57
C SER A 96 -24.67 -1.53 7.51
N ALA A 97 -25.01 -0.68 8.48
CA ALA A 97 -24.50 0.68 8.55
C ALA A 97 -22.98 0.73 8.81
N ALA A 98 -22.46 -0.17 9.64
CA ALA A 98 -21.02 -0.31 9.88
C ALA A 98 -20.29 -0.73 8.60
N GLU A 99 -20.86 -1.65 7.83
CA GLU A 99 -20.29 -2.12 6.57
C GLU A 99 -20.25 -1.02 5.51
N GLN A 100 -21.34 -0.28 5.35
CA GLN A 100 -21.36 0.90 4.46
C GLN A 100 -20.33 1.95 4.88
N ALA A 101 -20.12 2.14 6.19
CA ALA A 101 -19.11 3.07 6.69
C ALA A 101 -17.67 2.60 6.41
N ARG A 102 -17.41 1.28 6.41
CA ARG A 102 -16.12 0.70 5.99
C ARG A 102 -15.88 0.93 4.51
N VAL A 103 -16.84 0.57 3.66
CA VAL A 103 -16.77 0.82 2.21
C VAL A 103 -16.51 2.29 1.91
N ALA A 104 -17.27 3.21 2.52
CA ALA A 104 -17.09 4.65 2.31
C ALA A 104 -15.70 5.16 2.76
N ARG A 105 -15.18 4.60 3.87
CA ARG A 105 -13.83 4.92 4.35
C ARG A 105 -12.77 4.44 3.37
N THR A 106 -12.84 3.18 2.93
CA THR A 106 -11.89 2.60 1.97
C THR A 106 -11.91 3.36 0.65
N ARG A 107 -13.09 3.76 0.14
CA ARG A 107 -13.20 4.62 -1.05
C ARG A 107 -12.48 5.95 -0.89
N SER A 108 -12.69 6.63 0.23
CA SER A 108 -12.01 7.90 0.52
C SER A 108 -10.50 7.70 0.65
N GLN A 109 -10.06 6.61 1.27
CA GLN A 109 -8.65 6.26 1.40
C GLN A 109 -8.00 6.02 0.02
N ILE A 110 -8.62 5.20 -0.82
CA ILE A 110 -8.14 4.92 -2.19
C ILE A 110 -8.12 6.20 -3.03
N GLN A 111 -9.11 7.07 -2.90
CA GLN A 111 -9.11 8.35 -3.59
C GLN A 111 -7.91 9.23 -3.19
N LYS A 112 -7.59 9.32 -1.88
CA LYS A 112 -6.39 10.05 -1.42
C LYS A 112 -5.11 9.44 -1.96
N ILE A 113 -4.99 8.11 -1.91
CA ILE A 113 -3.84 7.40 -2.47
C ILE A 113 -3.70 7.73 -3.95
N HIS A 114 -4.80 7.70 -4.69
CA HIS A 114 -4.83 8.05 -6.10
C HIS A 114 -4.34 9.49 -6.36
N GLU A 115 -4.83 10.48 -5.61
CA GLU A 115 -4.40 11.88 -5.76
C GLU A 115 -2.88 12.06 -5.54
N LEU A 116 -2.34 11.40 -4.51
CA LEU A 116 -0.90 11.41 -4.22
C LEU A 116 -0.08 10.72 -5.33
N LEU A 117 -0.54 9.54 -5.78
CA LEU A 117 0.13 8.79 -6.85
C LEU A 117 0.07 9.52 -8.19
N MET A 118 -1.06 10.14 -8.53
CA MET A 118 -1.22 10.87 -9.79
C MET A 118 -0.31 12.07 -9.88
N THR A 119 -0.08 12.76 -8.76
CA THR A 119 0.90 13.85 -8.68
C THR A 119 2.27 13.35 -9.10
N ARG A 120 2.72 12.21 -8.54
CA ARG A 120 4.01 11.60 -8.91
C ARG A 120 4.02 11.06 -10.35
N TRP A 121 2.91 10.47 -10.80
CA TRP A 121 2.81 9.89 -12.13
C TRP A 121 2.91 10.96 -13.23
N GLU A 122 2.25 12.10 -13.06
CA GLU A 122 2.29 13.23 -14.01
C GLU A 122 3.69 13.86 -14.10
N ASP A 123 4.47 13.85 -13.02
CA ASP A 123 5.86 14.36 -13.04
C ASP A 123 6.71 13.63 -14.09
N TYR A 124 6.51 12.32 -14.30
CA TYR A 124 7.26 11.56 -15.30
C TYR A 124 6.94 11.99 -16.73
N ARG A 125 5.74 12.51 -16.98
CA ARG A 125 5.30 12.93 -18.33
C ARG A 125 6.16 14.06 -18.85
N TYR A 126 6.55 14.97 -17.96
CA TYR A 126 7.36 16.14 -18.26
C TYR A 126 8.84 15.97 -17.91
N ARG A 127 9.22 14.83 -17.33
CA ARG A 127 10.58 14.58 -16.90
C ARG A 127 11.55 14.59 -18.08
N ARG A 128 12.65 15.32 -17.89
CA ARG A 128 13.75 15.33 -18.84
C ARG A 128 14.56 14.07 -18.68
N VAL A 129 14.83 13.43 -19.81
CA VAL A 129 15.62 12.22 -19.86
C VAL A 129 16.77 12.42 -20.83
N GLU A 130 17.97 12.11 -20.36
CA GLU A 130 19.16 12.12 -21.20
C GLU A 130 19.11 10.93 -22.16
N ILE A 131 19.06 11.23 -23.45
CA ILE A 131 19.06 10.24 -24.53
C ILE A 131 20.50 10.10 -25.05
N ASN A 132 20.95 8.87 -25.29
CA ASN A 132 22.23 8.65 -25.94
C ASN A 132 22.19 9.22 -27.37
N ARG A 133 22.99 10.25 -27.62
CA ARG A 133 22.99 10.96 -28.92
C ARG A 133 23.83 10.25 -29.98
N THR A 134 24.53 9.18 -29.63
CA THR A 134 25.52 8.54 -30.49
C THR A 134 24.83 7.67 -31.56
N GLY A 135 24.87 8.10 -32.82
CA GLY A 135 24.74 7.21 -33.99
C GLY A 135 23.40 6.53 -34.32
N GLY A 136 22.28 6.83 -33.66
CA GLY A 136 20.96 6.22 -33.95
C GLY A 136 19.99 7.08 -34.77
N SER A 137 19.01 6.44 -35.43
CA SER A 137 17.87 7.11 -36.08
C SER A 137 17.01 7.86 -35.04
N VAL A 138 16.24 8.87 -35.48
CA VAL A 138 15.35 9.64 -34.58
C VAL A 138 14.36 8.70 -33.89
N ARG A 139 13.80 7.71 -34.59
CA ARG A 139 12.89 6.71 -34.01
C ARG A 139 13.54 5.92 -32.88
N LEU A 140 14.77 5.43 -33.06
CA LEU A 140 15.48 4.68 -32.01
C LEU A 140 15.73 5.54 -30.77
N ARG A 141 16.14 6.80 -30.96
CA ARG A 141 16.35 7.74 -29.84
C ARG A 141 15.07 8.01 -29.04
N GLN A 142 13.94 8.07 -29.72
CA GLN A 142 12.64 8.25 -29.06
C GLN A 142 12.23 6.97 -28.32
N ARG A 143 12.50 5.78 -28.87
CA ARG A 143 12.30 4.51 -28.16
C ARG A 143 13.15 4.46 -26.89
N ASP A 144 14.44 4.77 -26.97
CA ASP A 144 15.32 4.80 -25.80
C ASP A 144 14.84 5.78 -24.72
N ARG A 145 14.21 6.90 -25.11
CA ARG A 145 13.57 7.84 -24.18
C ARG A 145 12.40 7.19 -23.44
N VAL A 146 11.48 6.55 -24.17
CA VAL A 146 10.30 5.86 -23.59
C VAL A 146 10.77 4.82 -22.57
N ASP A 147 11.73 4.00 -22.97
CA ASP A 147 12.27 2.90 -22.17
C ASP A 147 12.93 3.42 -20.87
N LYS A 148 13.67 4.54 -20.98
CA LYS A 148 14.31 5.16 -19.83
C LYS A 148 13.31 5.84 -18.89
N ILE A 149 12.25 6.45 -19.41
CA ILE A 149 11.17 7.00 -18.57
C ILE A 149 10.48 5.87 -17.79
N ARG A 150 10.15 4.76 -18.46
CA ARG A 150 9.52 3.60 -17.82
C ARG A 150 10.43 2.95 -16.78
N GLU A 151 11.73 2.91 -17.05
CA GLU A 151 12.72 2.41 -16.10
C GLU A 151 12.84 3.31 -14.85
N ILE A 152 12.82 4.64 -15.05
CA ILE A 152 12.76 5.60 -13.93
C ILE A 152 11.47 5.41 -13.13
N MET A 153 10.32 5.26 -13.77
CA MET A 153 9.05 4.99 -13.08
C MET A 153 9.11 3.72 -12.24
N ARG A 154 9.72 2.65 -12.76
CA ARG A 154 9.89 1.39 -12.02
C ARG A 154 10.75 1.57 -10.78
N MET A 155 11.83 2.33 -10.88
CA MET A 155 12.74 2.59 -9.77
C MET A 155 12.14 3.53 -8.71
N GLU A 156 11.32 4.51 -9.12
CA GLU A 156 10.76 5.52 -8.22
C GLU A 156 9.36 5.17 -7.69
N MET A 157 8.62 4.31 -8.40
CA MET A 157 7.35 3.71 -7.99
C MET A 157 7.43 2.18 -8.12
N PRO A 158 8.23 1.49 -7.28
CA PRO A 158 8.29 0.03 -7.29
C PRO A 158 6.93 -0.57 -6.97
N CYS A 159 6.59 -1.74 -7.51
CA CYS A 159 5.39 -2.48 -7.10
C CYS A 159 5.69 -3.88 -6.59
N HIS A 160 6.91 -4.38 -6.76
CA HIS A 160 7.34 -5.71 -6.30
C HIS A 160 8.79 -5.64 -5.78
N ILE A 161 9.18 -6.60 -4.94
CA ILE A 161 10.55 -6.75 -4.42
C ILE A 161 11.59 -6.73 -5.56
N VAL A 162 11.27 -7.38 -6.68
CA VAL A 162 12.16 -7.49 -7.84
C VAL A 162 12.52 -6.15 -8.48
N ASP A 163 11.69 -5.11 -8.33
CA ASP A 163 11.97 -3.77 -8.83
C ASP A 163 13.11 -3.10 -8.05
N LEU A 164 13.28 -3.45 -6.78
CA LEU A 164 14.30 -2.91 -5.88
C LEU A 164 15.56 -3.79 -5.81
N GLN A 165 15.45 -5.08 -6.12
CA GLN A 165 16.60 -5.98 -6.24
C GLN A 165 17.38 -5.81 -7.55
N TYR A 166 16.77 -5.20 -8.57
CA TYR A 166 17.38 -5.01 -9.88
C TYR A 166 18.72 -4.26 -9.77
N GLY A 167 19.83 -4.97 -10.02
CA GLY A 167 21.20 -4.42 -9.94
C GLY A 167 22.12 -5.07 -8.89
N ASN A 168 21.62 -5.88 -7.94
CA ASN A 168 22.45 -6.45 -6.88
C ASN A 168 23.35 -7.63 -7.29
N ASN A 169 23.07 -8.31 -8.41
CA ASN A 169 23.73 -9.59 -8.73
C ASN A 169 24.71 -9.58 -9.90
N GLY A 170 25.07 -8.43 -10.50
CA GLY A 170 26.05 -8.39 -11.60
C GLY A 170 25.75 -9.25 -12.84
N THR A 171 24.66 -10.02 -12.84
CA THR A 171 24.25 -10.94 -13.91
C THR A 171 22.94 -10.55 -14.60
N ASN A 172 22.26 -9.51 -14.11
CA ASN A 172 21.07 -8.94 -14.78
C ASN A 172 21.33 -7.51 -15.30
N GLY A 173 22.60 -7.12 -15.36
CA GLY A 173 23.07 -6.25 -16.43
C GLY A 173 23.77 -7.16 -17.42
N SER A 174 23.04 -7.66 -18.43
CA SER A 174 23.74 -7.98 -19.67
C SER A 174 24.60 -6.77 -19.99
N SER A 175 25.90 -6.98 -20.19
CA SER A 175 26.92 -5.96 -20.43
C SER A 175 26.60 -5.16 -21.71
N GLY A 176 25.62 -4.27 -21.58
CA GLY A 176 24.79 -3.75 -22.67
C GLY A 176 23.44 -3.14 -22.23
N SER A 177 22.98 -3.31 -20.97
CA SER A 177 21.80 -2.60 -20.46
C SER A 177 22.09 -1.08 -20.42
N PRO A 178 21.41 -0.26 -21.26
CA PRO A 178 21.69 1.16 -21.41
C PRO A 178 21.29 2.01 -20.19
N PHE A 179 20.83 1.36 -19.11
CA PHE A 179 20.28 1.99 -17.90
C PHE A 179 21.19 1.88 -16.67
N THR A 180 22.35 1.23 -16.78
CA THR A 180 23.32 1.09 -15.68
C THR A 180 23.99 2.42 -15.33
N GLY A 181 24.01 2.77 -14.03
CA GLY A 181 24.78 3.93 -13.50
C GLY A 181 24.05 5.27 -13.44
N ASN A 182 22.72 5.28 -13.56
CA ASN A 182 21.87 6.48 -13.41
C ASN A 182 20.69 6.23 -12.44
N GLU A 183 20.90 5.44 -11.40
CA GLU A 183 19.85 5.09 -10.44
C GLU A 183 19.43 6.33 -9.63
N PRO A 184 18.13 6.65 -9.55
CA PRO A 184 17.64 7.77 -8.76
C PRO A 184 18.01 7.65 -7.28
N ALA A 185 18.27 8.78 -6.63
CA ALA A 185 18.53 8.81 -5.18
C ALA A 185 17.38 8.21 -4.36
N LEU A 186 16.15 8.32 -4.89
CA LEU A 186 14.95 7.75 -4.30
C LEU A 186 14.96 6.22 -4.28
N TRP A 187 15.40 5.58 -5.35
CA TRP A 187 15.55 4.12 -5.40
C TRP A 187 16.53 3.62 -4.33
N ASN A 188 17.66 4.31 -4.19
CA ASN A 188 18.62 4.01 -3.12
C ASN A 188 18.05 4.28 -1.70
N ARG A 189 17.10 5.21 -1.55
CA ARG A 189 16.40 5.43 -0.27
C ARG A 189 15.51 4.24 0.09
N TYR A 190 14.74 3.72 -0.86
CA TYR A 190 13.91 2.53 -0.64
C TYR A 190 14.74 1.32 -0.20
N ARG A 191 15.86 1.08 -0.88
CA ARG A 191 16.77 0.00 -0.51
C ARG A 191 17.29 0.10 0.92
N ARG A 192 17.72 1.30 1.34
CA ARG A 192 18.15 1.54 2.72
C ARG A 192 17.01 1.35 3.72
N ALA A 193 15.77 1.67 3.34
CA ALA A 193 14.61 1.43 4.19
C ALA A 193 14.37 -0.08 4.38
N VAL A 194 14.44 -0.87 3.31
CA VAL A 194 14.34 -2.34 3.36
C VAL A 194 15.45 -2.93 4.23
N ASP A 195 16.70 -2.50 4.05
CA ASP A 195 17.83 -2.97 4.87
C ASP A 195 17.64 -2.62 6.36
N ALA A 196 17.06 -1.47 6.67
CA ALA A 196 16.84 -1.01 8.04
C ALA A 196 15.63 -1.67 8.72
N ARG A 197 14.58 -2.00 7.96
CA ARG A 197 13.30 -2.52 8.46
C ARG A 197 13.27 -4.04 8.50
N ALA A 198 13.50 -4.69 7.36
CA ALA A 198 13.45 -6.13 7.19
C ALA A 198 14.80 -6.84 7.37
N GLY A 199 15.87 -6.09 7.68
CA GLY A 199 17.23 -6.65 7.71
C GLY A 199 17.77 -7.04 6.33
N GLY A 200 17.17 -6.50 5.27
CA GLY A 200 17.51 -6.74 3.87
C GLY A 200 16.46 -7.54 3.12
N PHE A 201 16.64 -7.66 1.80
CA PHE A 201 15.66 -8.30 0.90
C PHE A 201 15.34 -9.78 1.18
N SER A 202 16.18 -10.48 1.95
CA SER A 202 15.90 -11.87 2.36
C SER A 202 14.91 -11.95 3.52
N GLY A 203 14.77 -10.87 4.30
CA GLY A 203 13.76 -10.76 5.35
C GLY A 203 12.41 -10.30 4.82
N TRP A 204 12.37 -9.64 3.65
CA TRP A 204 11.15 -9.13 3.04
C TRP A 204 10.35 -10.24 2.34
N THR A 205 9.10 -10.43 2.77
CA THR A 205 8.17 -11.46 2.27
C THR A 205 7.37 -11.04 1.03
N ILE A 206 6.94 -12.02 0.24
CA ILE A 206 6.25 -11.82 -1.04
C ILE A 206 4.72 -11.55 -0.93
N PRO A 207 3.96 -12.10 0.04
CA PRO A 207 2.50 -12.02 0.03
C PRO A 207 1.91 -10.62 -0.15
N PHE A 208 2.51 -9.59 0.49
CA PHE A 208 1.98 -8.22 0.52
C PHE A 208 2.95 -7.14 -0.03
N GLN A 209 3.98 -7.56 -0.76
CA GLN A 209 5.00 -6.69 -1.38
C GLN A 209 4.42 -5.49 -2.15
N GLU A 210 3.25 -5.65 -2.74
CA GLU A 210 2.59 -4.59 -3.50
C GLU A 210 2.14 -3.45 -2.58
N SER A 211 1.57 -3.78 -1.41
CA SER A 211 1.13 -2.79 -0.41
C SER A 211 2.32 -2.17 0.34
N GLU A 212 3.36 -2.95 0.62
CA GLU A 212 4.58 -2.47 1.27
C GLU A 212 5.36 -1.51 0.36
N CYS A 213 5.40 -1.80 -0.95
CA CYS A 213 5.92 -0.89 -1.95
C CYS A 213 5.10 0.41 -1.99
N LEU A 214 3.76 0.32 -1.93
CA LEU A 214 2.89 1.49 -1.88
C LEU A 214 3.18 2.36 -0.66
N TYR A 215 3.32 1.76 0.52
CA TYR A 215 3.68 2.46 1.75
C TYR A 215 4.98 3.26 1.55
N MET A 216 6.03 2.63 1.02
CA MET A 216 7.30 3.31 0.76
C MET A 216 7.15 4.48 -0.22
N ILE A 217 6.33 4.32 -1.26
CA ILE A 217 6.06 5.40 -2.21
C ILE A 217 5.40 6.58 -1.50
N LEU A 218 4.34 6.34 -0.71
CA LEU A 218 3.64 7.40 0.01
C LEU A 218 4.56 8.10 1.03
N GLU A 219 5.40 7.34 1.74
CA GLU A 219 6.43 7.88 2.64
C GLU A 219 7.45 8.78 1.92
N SER A 220 7.64 8.55 0.62
CA SER A 220 8.55 9.35 -0.19
C SER A 220 7.94 10.65 -0.71
N ILE A 221 6.61 10.74 -0.77
CA ILE A 221 5.91 11.91 -1.26
C ILE A 221 5.97 12.98 -0.17
N GLN A 222 6.54 14.12 -0.52
CA GLN A 222 6.62 15.30 0.34
C GLN A 222 5.92 16.44 -0.38
N ASP A 223 4.93 17.04 0.27
CA ASP A 223 4.29 18.26 -0.18
C ASP A 223 4.52 19.35 0.87
N GLY A 224 5.54 20.19 0.63
CA GLY A 224 5.97 21.21 1.57
C GLY A 224 6.47 20.63 2.89
N GLU A 225 5.74 20.90 3.98
CA GLU A 225 6.06 20.42 5.34
C GLU A 225 5.37 19.08 5.67
N THR A 226 4.49 18.59 4.79
CA THR A 226 3.64 17.41 5.03
C THR A 226 4.13 16.20 4.24
N ASN A 227 4.07 15.02 4.85
CA ASN A 227 4.34 13.74 4.19
C ASN A 227 3.05 13.14 3.62
N GLY A 228 3.15 12.35 2.55
CA GLY A 228 2.03 11.55 2.05
C GLY A 228 1.35 10.68 3.12
N LEU A 229 2.10 10.19 4.12
CA LEU A 229 1.56 9.40 5.22
C LEU A 229 0.72 10.21 6.23
N ASP A 230 0.91 11.53 6.32
CA ASP A 230 0.20 12.37 7.29
C ASP A 230 -1.31 12.49 6.99
N PHE A 231 -1.73 12.11 5.78
CA PHE A 231 -3.13 12.11 5.34
C PHE A 231 -3.94 10.89 5.80
N PHE A 232 -3.27 9.93 6.43
CA PHE A 232 -3.81 8.65 6.87
C PHE A 232 -3.75 8.54 8.40
N LYS A 233 -4.51 7.60 8.95
CA LYS A 233 -4.52 7.31 10.38
C LYS A 233 -3.55 6.20 10.71
N ASP A 234 -3.04 6.18 11.94
CA ASP A 234 -2.18 5.09 12.43
C ASP A 234 -2.83 3.70 12.30
N SER A 235 -4.16 3.61 12.32
CA SER A 235 -4.91 2.36 12.13
C SER A 235 -4.99 1.88 10.69
N GLU A 236 -4.62 2.72 9.73
CA GLU A 236 -4.60 2.42 8.29
C GLU A 236 -3.23 1.88 7.84
N PHE A 237 -2.34 1.59 8.80
CA PHE A 237 -1.03 1.00 8.60
C PHE A 237 -0.85 -0.19 9.55
N GLY A 238 -0.17 -1.23 9.07
CA GLY A 238 0.17 -2.41 9.86
C GLY A 238 1.37 -3.14 9.27
N ASP A 239 1.88 -4.14 9.97
CA ASP A 239 2.83 -5.13 9.46
C ASP A 239 2.15 -6.48 9.67
N THR A 240 1.53 -7.00 8.62
CA THR A 240 0.53 -8.06 8.65
C THR A 240 1.20 -9.42 8.59
N ASP A 241 2.31 -9.54 7.86
CA ASP A 241 3.09 -10.77 7.76
C ASP A 241 4.35 -10.80 8.66
N GLY A 242 4.65 -9.71 9.36
CA GLY A 242 5.62 -9.66 10.46
C GLY A 242 7.07 -9.57 9.99
N ASP A 243 7.29 -9.05 8.78
CA ASP A 243 8.59 -8.99 8.12
C ASP A 243 9.32 -7.65 8.35
N GLY A 244 8.65 -6.70 9.03
CA GLY A 244 9.13 -5.38 9.37
C GLY A 244 8.76 -4.29 8.35
N MET A 245 8.14 -4.64 7.23
CA MET A 245 7.69 -3.73 6.19
C MET A 245 6.20 -3.42 6.40
N PRO A 246 5.84 -2.15 6.67
CA PRO A 246 4.44 -1.82 6.89
C PRO A 246 3.64 -1.79 5.57
N GLU A 247 2.44 -2.35 5.60
CA GLU A 247 1.42 -2.24 4.57
C GLU A 247 0.45 -1.10 4.84
N ILE A 248 -0.27 -0.69 3.80
CA ILE A 248 -1.46 0.14 3.93
C ILE A 248 -2.67 -0.78 4.04
N LEU A 249 -3.44 -0.61 5.10
CA LEU A 249 -4.61 -1.43 5.40
C LEU A 249 -5.90 -0.69 5.05
N ASP A 250 -6.88 -1.42 4.54
CA ASP A 250 -8.23 -0.94 4.35
C ASP A 250 -9.07 -0.94 5.64
N ALA A 251 -10.37 -0.67 5.53
CA ALA A 251 -11.26 -0.62 6.68
C ALA A 251 -11.58 -1.98 7.35
N TRP A 252 -11.25 -3.10 6.70
CA TRP A 252 -11.34 -4.47 7.23
C TRP A 252 -10.02 -4.94 7.84
N GLY A 253 -8.93 -4.23 7.55
CA GLY A 253 -7.58 -4.58 8.01
C GLY A 253 -6.79 -5.37 6.97
N ASN A 254 -7.28 -5.46 5.74
CA ASN A 254 -6.62 -6.15 4.65
C ASN A 254 -5.69 -5.20 3.88
N PRO A 255 -4.52 -5.66 3.43
CA PRO A 255 -3.61 -4.83 2.65
C PRO A 255 -4.22 -4.33 1.33
N ILE A 256 -4.08 -3.04 1.05
CA ILE A 256 -4.46 -2.45 -0.24
C ILE A 256 -3.37 -2.76 -1.27
N HIS A 257 -3.74 -3.38 -2.38
CA HIS A 257 -2.79 -3.76 -3.42
C HIS A 257 -2.53 -2.63 -4.41
N PHE A 258 -1.31 -2.59 -4.92
CA PHE A 258 -0.82 -1.58 -5.84
C PHE A 258 -0.12 -2.20 -7.05
N LEU A 259 -0.57 -1.83 -8.24
CA LEU A 259 0.13 -2.10 -9.48
C LEU A 259 0.49 -0.78 -10.15
N ARG A 260 1.79 -0.56 -10.35
CA ARG A 260 2.29 0.59 -11.11
C ARG A 260 1.69 0.63 -12.53
N TRP A 261 1.60 -0.54 -13.15
CA TRP A 261 1.04 -0.74 -14.49
C TRP A 261 0.12 -1.96 -14.46
N ALA A 262 -1.15 -1.76 -14.80
CA ALA A 262 -2.16 -2.81 -14.84
C ALA A 262 -2.77 -2.93 -16.25
N PRO A 263 -2.00 -3.41 -17.25
CA PRO A 263 -2.47 -3.55 -18.63
C PRO A 263 -3.69 -4.47 -18.78
N GLY A 264 -3.92 -5.37 -17.81
CA GLY A 264 -5.07 -6.28 -17.79
C GLY A 264 -6.33 -5.67 -17.18
N PHE A 265 -6.22 -4.53 -16.49
CA PHE A 265 -7.36 -3.84 -15.90
C PHE A 265 -8.03 -2.95 -16.96
N ILE A 266 -8.63 -3.60 -17.96
CA ILE A 266 -9.35 -3.01 -19.09
C ILE A 266 -10.82 -3.44 -19.03
N GLY A 267 -11.74 -2.60 -19.50
CA GLY A 267 -13.16 -2.92 -19.56
C GLY A 267 -14.05 -1.92 -18.81
N PRO A 268 -15.32 -2.28 -18.54
CA PRO A 268 -16.32 -1.34 -18.01
C PRO A 268 -15.98 -0.73 -16.65
N ARG A 269 -15.19 -1.45 -15.83
CA ARG A 269 -14.73 -1.00 -14.51
C ARG A 269 -13.46 -0.15 -14.55
N SER A 270 -12.85 -0.01 -15.74
CA SER A 270 -11.66 0.80 -15.97
C SER A 270 -11.97 2.01 -16.85
N ALA A 271 -12.26 3.15 -16.22
CA ALA A 271 -12.48 4.40 -16.96
C ALA A 271 -11.18 5.08 -17.42
N LEU A 272 -10.05 4.74 -16.78
CA LEU A 272 -8.76 5.36 -17.03
C LEU A 272 -7.96 4.66 -18.15
N HIS A 273 -7.94 3.33 -18.17
CA HIS A 273 -7.24 2.56 -19.22
C HIS A 273 -8.13 2.45 -20.45
N ARG A 274 -7.93 3.35 -21.40
CA ARG A 274 -8.67 3.32 -22.66
C ARG A 274 -7.75 2.99 -23.82
N ASN A 275 -7.96 1.81 -24.40
CA ASN A 275 -7.22 1.35 -25.59
C ASN A 275 -7.54 2.15 -26.87
N ASP A 276 -8.49 3.08 -26.83
CA ASP A 276 -8.77 4.03 -27.91
C ASP A 276 -7.91 5.31 -27.86
N GLN A 277 -7.03 5.42 -26.86
CA GLN A 277 -6.12 6.55 -26.68
C GLN A 277 -4.66 6.09 -26.78
N PRO A 278 -3.77 6.92 -27.37
CA PRO A 278 -2.34 6.61 -27.41
C PRO A 278 -1.69 6.77 -26.04
N ASP A 279 -0.67 5.95 -25.76
CA ASP A 279 0.17 6.09 -24.56
C ASP A 279 0.78 7.51 -24.44
N PRO A 280 0.53 8.25 -23.35
CA PRO A 280 1.07 9.59 -23.13
C PRO A 280 2.59 9.63 -23.02
N PHE A 281 3.24 8.50 -22.71
CA PHE A 281 4.70 8.40 -22.66
C PHE A 281 5.34 8.07 -24.01
N ASP A 282 4.56 7.54 -24.96
CA ASP A 282 4.96 7.27 -26.35
C ASP A 282 4.06 8.00 -27.38
N PRO A 283 4.10 9.35 -27.44
CA PRO A 283 3.25 10.12 -28.35
C PRO A 283 3.58 9.93 -29.84
N LEU A 284 4.75 9.35 -30.16
CA LEU A 284 5.19 9.08 -31.52
C LEU A 284 4.94 7.62 -31.94
N ASN A 285 4.34 6.83 -31.05
CA ASN A 285 4.07 5.41 -31.25
C ASN A 285 5.29 4.65 -31.78
N VAL A 286 6.45 4.87 -31.17
CA VAL A 286 7.73 4.30 -31.63
C VAL A 286 7.86 2.83 -31.31
N ARG A 287 7.00 2.30 -30.44
CA ARG A 287 6.84 0.86 -30.20
C ARG A 287 5.71 0.23 -31.00
N ASP A 288 5.28 0.86 -32.09
CA ASP A 288 4.34 0.29 -33.07
C ASP A 288 2.99 -0.16 -32.47
N GLY A 289 2.52 0.53 -31.45
CA GLY A 289 1.35 0.19 -30.65
C GLY A 289 -0.01 0.48 -31.26
N ARG A 290 -0.20 0.35 -32.57
CA ARG A 290 -1.57 0.34 -33.13
C ARG A 290 -1.95 -1.11 -33.40
N MET A 291 -3.05 -1.56 -32.78
CA MET A 291 -3.57 -2.91 -33.01
C MET A 291 -3.84 -3.08 -34.51
N GLN A 292 -3.08 -3.95 -35.17
CA GLN A 292 -3.24 -4.18 -36.60
C GLN A 292 -4.58 -4.88 -36.92
N SER A 293 -5.14 -5.61 -35.95
CA SER A 293 -6.36 -6.41 -36.06
C SER A 293 -7.65 -5.65 -35.76
N VAL A 294 -7.60 -4.57 -34.97
CA VAL A 294 -8.80 -3.81 -34.56
C VAL A 294 -8.66 -2.33 -34.93
N PRO A 295 -9.56 -1.79 -35.77
CA PRO A 295 -9.52 -0.37 -36.13
C PRO A 295 -9.67 0.53 -34.90
N ASN A 296 -8.72 1.45 -34.72
CA ASN A 296 -8.71 2.50 -33.69
C ASN A 296 -8.41 2.04 -32.26
N GLU A 297 -7.90 0.82 -32.08
CA GLU A 297 -7.32 0.38 -30.81
C GLU A 297 -5.79 0.43 -30.87
N TYR A 298 -5.18 0.67 -29.71
CA TYR A 298 -3.74 0.73 -29.52
C TYR A 298 -3.26 -0.45 -28.66
N ASP A 299 -2.21 -1.15 -29.09
CA ASP A 299 -1.49 -2.11 -28.23
C ASP A 299 -0.76 -1.36 -27.09
N HIS A 300 -0.41 -0.09 -27.33
CA HIS A 300 0.21 0.82 -26.37
C HIS A 300 -0.75 1.96 -26.01
N PHE A 301 -1.48 1.81 -24.91
CA PHE A 301 -2.54 2.71 -24.45
C PHE A 301 -2.19 3.35 -23.09
N PRO A 302 -2.84 4.45 -22.64
CA PRO A 302 -2.54 5.06 -21.35
C PRO A 302 -2.68 4.07 -20.19
N LEU A 303 -1.60 3.90 -19.44
CA LEU A 303 -1.56 3.13 -18.20
C LEU A 303 -1.43 4.04 -17.00
N PHE A 304 -2.37 3.89 -16.08
CA PHE A 304 -2.44 4.54 -14.79
C PHE A 304 -2.18 3.51 -13.68
N PRO A 305 -1.71 3.95 -12.51
CA PRO A 305 -1.54 3.04 -11.40
C PRO A 305 -2.90 2.53 -10.91
N LEU A 306 -2.98 1.21 -10.69
CA LEU A 306 -4.14 0.55 -10.10
C LEU A 306 -3.91 0.41 -8.60
N VAL A 307 -4.88 0.90 -7.83
CA VAL A 307 -4.98 0.73 -6.38
C VAL A 307 -6.30 0.03 -6.12
N VAL A 308 -6.25 -1.11 -5.44
CA VAL A 308 -7.43 -1.94 -5.20
C VAL A 308 -7.43 -2.53 -3.79
N SER A 309 -8.61 -2.53 -3.17
CA SER A 309 -8.93 -3.25 -1.94
C SER A 309 -9.94 -4.34 -2.27
N ALA A 310 -9.81 -5.47 -1.58
CA ALA A 310 -10.75 -6.59 -1.59
C ALA A 310 -12.21 -6.11 -1.44
N GLY A 311 -12.44 -5.21 -0.48
CA GLY A 311 -13.78 -4.80 -0.13
C GLY A 311 -14.41 -5.71 0.93
N PRO A 312 -15.76 -5.77 0.99
CA PRO A 312 -16.50 -6.50 2.01
C PRO A 312 -16.25 -8.01 2.13
N ASP A 313 -15.91 -8.68 1.02
CA ASP A 313 -15.68 -10.12 0.99
C ASP A 313 -14.26 -10.54 1.41
N GLU A 314 -13.33 -9.59 1.46
CA GLU A 314 -11.93 -9.79 1.82
C GLU A 314 -11.13 -10.63 0.79
N GLU A 315 -11.64 -10.79 -0.45
CA GLU A 315 -11.01 -11.57 -1.51
C GLU A 315 -10.62 -10.71 -2.74
N THR A 316 -9.35 -10.77 -3.14
CA THR A 316 -8.84 -9.97 -4.27
C THR A 316 -8.66 -10.82 -5.52
N ASP A 317 -9.73 -10.94 -6.32
CA ASP A 317 -9.76 -11.62 -7.62
C ASP A 317 -9.15 -10.79 -8.77
N ILE A 318 -7.93 -10.30 -8.55
CA ILE A 318 -7.16 -9.52 -9.53
C ILE A 318 -5.74 -10.06 -9.65
N PHE A 319 -5.27 -10.23 -10.89
CA PHE A 319 -3.94 -10.80 -11.15
C PHE A 319 -2.83 -9.82 -10.76
N LEU A 320 -2.27 -9.99 -9.56
CA LEU A 320 -1.24 -9.09 -9.03
C LEU A 320 0.18 -9.52 -9.38
N ARG A 321 0.42 -10.83 -9.53
CA ARG A 321 1.75 -11.38 -9.84
C ARG A 321 1.69 -12.62 -10.72
N TYR A 322 2.73 -12.83 -11.50
CA TYR A 322 2.86 -14.01 -12.36
C TYR A 322 2.96 -15.32 -11.58
N SER A 323 3.46 -15.31 -10.33
CA SER A 323 3.59 -16.53 -9.52
C SER A 323 2.26 -17.05 -8.93
N GLN A 324 1.18 -16.26 -8.97
CA GLN A 324 -0.15 -16.68 -8.48
C GLN A 324 -0.84 -17.69 -9.40
N SER A 325 -0.43 -17.81 -10.67
CA SER A 325 -1.00 -18.82 -11.57
C SER A 325 -0.16 -20.11 -11.55
N PRO A 326 -0.76 -21.28 -11.27
CA PRO A 326 -0.09 -22.58 -11.32
C PRO A 326 0.55 -22.89 -12.69
N ILE A 327 -0.02 -22.32 -13.74
CA ILE A 327 0.48 -22.43 -15.12
C ILE A 327 1.75 -21.56 -15.30
N MET A 328 1.84 -20.43 -14.59
CA MET A 328 2.91 -19.44 -14.77
C MET A 328 4.12 -19.60 -13.85
N ALA A 329 3.96 -20.22 -12.67
CA ALA A 329 5.12 -20.58 -11.85
C ALA A 329 6.10 -21.50 -12.61
N ALA A 330 5.61 -22.26 -13.60
CA ALA A 330 6.40 -23.11 -14.47
C ALA A 330 6.87 -22.44 -15.78
N THR A 331 6.06 -21.55 -16.37
CA THR A 331 6.32 -20.95 -17.70
C THR A 331 7.04 -19.60 -17.66
N VAL A 332 6.78 -18.78 -16.63
CA VAL A 332 7.41 -17.47 -16.45
C VAL A 332 8.43 -17.57 -15.32
N SER A 333 9.52 -18.29 -15.57
CA SER A 333 10.72 -18.09 -14.77
C SER A 333 11.24 -16.68 -15.12
N PRO A 334 11.30 -15.72 -14.18
CA PRO A 334 11.93 -14.44 -14.44
C PRO A 334 13.42 -14.71 -14.68
N THR A 335 13.76 -15.06 -15.92
CA THR A 335 15.14 -15.19 -16.35
C THR A 335 15.72 -13.79 -16.35
N ALA A 336 17.05 -13.68 -16.26
CA ALA A 336 17.82 -12.44 -16.36
C ALA A 336 17.43 -11.49 -17.52
N THR A 337 16.62 -11.97 -18.46
CA THR A 337 16.26 -11.34 -19.74
C THR A 337 14.75 -11.05 -19.87
N TYR A 338 13.87 -11.62 -19.05
CA TYR A 338 12.41 -11.50 -19.19
C TYR A 338 11.69 -11.53 -17.83
N PRO A 339 10.64 -10.72 -17.60
CA PRO A 339 10.12 -9.68 -18.49
C PRO A 339 11.13 -8.53 -18.60
N VAL A 340 11.19 -7.86 -19.76
CA VAL A 340 11.97 -6.62 -19.88
C VAL A 340 11.39 -5.66 -18.86
N PRO A 341 12.07 -5.33 -17.75
CA PRO A 341 11.38 -4.81 -16.57
C PRO A 341 10.68 -3.46 -16.79
N ASN A 342 11.00 -2.76 -17.88
CA ASN A 342 10.45 -1.47 -18.27
C ASN A 342 9.45 -1.55 -19.45
N ASN A 343 8.94 -2.72 -19.83
CA ASN A 343 7.86 -2.85 -20.82
C ASN A 343 6.55 -3.35 -20.17
N PRO A 344 5.58 -2.49 -19.85
CA PRO A 344 4.31 -2.92 -19.29
C PRO A 344 3.39 -3.67 -20.25
N TYR A 345 3.68 -3.68 -21.55
CA TYR A 345 2.78 -4.25 -22.57
C TYR A 345 3.28 -5.58 -23.15
N PHE A 346 4.28 -6.21 -22.52
CA PHE A 346 4.96 -7.38 -23.08
C PHE A 346 4.06 -8.61 -23.30
N ALA A 347 2.89 -8.67 -22.67
CA ALA A 347 1.89 -9.73 -22.85
C ALA A 347 0.76 -9.36 -23.85
N LEU A 348 0.87 -8.19 -24.51
CA LEU A 348 -0.11 -7.69 -25.48
C LEU A 348 0.34 -7.91 -26.94
N ASP A 349 1.65 -7.87 -27.23
CA ASP A 349 2.17 -8.10 -28.58
C ASP A 349 2.50 -9.58 -28.82
N PRO A 350 1.85 -10.25 -29.80
CA PRO A 350 2.18 -11.62 -30.21
C PRO A 350 3.64 -11.82 -30.68
N ALA A 351 4.33 -10.75 -31.08
CA ALA A 351 5.75 -10.79 -31.46
C ALA A 351 6.70 -10.81 -30.24
N ASP A 352 6.25 -10.30 -29.10
CA ASP A 352 6.96 -10.35 -27.81
C ASP A 352 6.58 -11.61 -27.00
N ALA A 353 5.41 -12.20 -27.27
CA ALA A 353 4.96 -13.47 -26.70
C ALA A 353 5.52 -14.66 -27.50
N THR A 354 6.52 -15.37 -26.97
CA THR A 354 6.97 -16.62 -27.59
C THR A 354 5.87 -17.67 -27.49
N ALA A 355 5.11 -17.83 -28.57
CA ALA A 355 4.17 -18.92 -28.88
C ALA A 355 3.03 -19.18 -27.87
N ASN A 356 1.79 -18.82 -28.25
CA ASN A 356 0.48 -19.40 -27.87
C ASN A 356 0.12 -19.65 -26.39
N GLU A 357 1.02 -19.50 -25.42
CA GLU A 357 0.78 -19.77 -24.00
C GLU A 357 0.62 -18.48 -23.17
N GLN A 358 0.83 -17.30 -23.78
CA GLN A 358 0.93 -16.01 -23.07
C GLN A 358 -0.10 -14.95 -23.46
N ALA A 359 -0.97 -15.24 -24.44
CA ALA A 359 -2.09 -14.36 -24.79
C ALA A 359 -3.14 -14.41 -23.66
N GLY A 360 -3.36 -13.27 -22.97
CA GLY A 360 -4.32 -13.15 -21.86
C GLY A 360 -3.71 -13.06 -20.46
N LEU A 361 -2.37 -12.97 -20.36
CA LEU A 361 -1.61 -12.97 -19.11
C LEU A 361 -1.17 -11.55 -18.70
N GLN A 362 -2.14 -10.72 -18.38
CA GLN A 362 -1.93 -9.30 -18.12
C GLN A 362 -2.11 -8.98 -16.64
N LEU A 363 -1.14 -8.29 -16.03
CA LEU A 363 -1.26 -7.82 -14.66
C LEU A 363 -2.46 -6.88 -14.52
N GLY A 364 -3.20 -7.04 -13.44
CA GLY A 364 -4.43 -6.32 -13.17
C GLY A 364 -5.66 -6.87 -13.88
N ARG A 365 -5.58 -8.02 -14.57
CA ARG A 365 -6.79 -8.65 -15.11
C ARG A 365 -7.67 -9.16 -13.95
N GLU A 366 -8.95 -8.82 -14.00
CA GLU A 366 -10.00 -9.40 -13.15
C GLU A 366 -10.26 -10.84 -13.64
N ASP A 367 -10.14 -11.83 -12.76
CA ASP A 367 -10.38 -13.26 -13.04
C ASP A 367 -10.57 -14.02 -11.71
N ASP A 368 -11.19 -15.20 -11.77
CA ASP A 368 -11.29 -16.13 -10.63
C ASP A 368 -9.90 -16.73 -10.36
N ILE A 369 -9.17 -16.17 -9.38
CA ILE A 369 -7.75 -16.50 -9.14
C ILE A 369 -7.61 -17.68 -8.19
N ASP A 370 -8.51 -17.79 -7.22
CA ASP A 370 -8.52 -18.90 -6.29
C ASP A 370 -9.18 -20.17 -6.88
N LEU A 371 -9.77 -20.03 -8.08
CA LEU A 371 -10.44 -21.07 -8.85
C LEU A 371 -11.64 -21.67 -8.10
N ASN A 372 -12.31 -20.84 -7.28
CA ASN A 372 -13.46 -21.25 -6.50
C ASN A 372 -14.76 -21.30 -7.36
N GLY A 373 -14.72 -20.78 -8.58
CA GLY A 373 -15.84 -20.75 -9.54
C GLY A 373 -16.80 -19.58 -9.35
N SER A 374 -16.47 -18.63 -8.47
CA SER A 374 -17.14 -17.35 -8.25
C SER A 374 -16.31 -16.24 -8.88
N GLU A 375 -17.00 -15.19 -9.33
CA GLU A 375 -16.35 -13.97 -9.82
C GLU A 375 -16.46 -12.94 -8.69
N ASP A 376 -15.61 -13.04 -7.68
CA ASP A 376 -15.75 -12.24 -6.45
C ASP A 376 -15.19 -10.81 -6.64
N TYR A 377 -14.52 -10.53 -7.77
CA TYR A 377 -13.97 -9.21 -8.09
C TYR A 377 -14.99 -8.03 -8.22
N TYR A 378 -16.30 -8.25 -8.12
CA TYR A 378 -17.29 -7.19 -8.34
C TYR A 378 -17.38 -6.17 -7.20
N ASP A 379 -17.11 -6.58 -5.96
CA ASP A 379 -17.17 -5.71 -4.78
C ASP A 379 -15.82 -5.03 -4.48
N ASN A 380 -14.73 -5.51 -5.10
CA ASN A 380 -13.43 -4.85 -5.15
C ASN A 380 -13.58 -3.34 -5.37
N ILE A 381 -12.91 -2.57 -4.53
CA ILE A 381 -12.94 -1.12 -4.57
C ILE A 381 -11.64 -0.66 -5.23
N SER A 382 -11.74 -0.05 -6.42
CA SER A 382 -10.56 0.45 -7.16
C SER A 382 -10.67 1.92 -7.55
N ASN A 383 -9.52 2.59 -7.64
CA ASN A 383 -9.47 3.99 -8.11
C ASN A 383 -10.02 4.15 -9.54
N HIS A 384 -9.88 3.13 -10.37
CA HIS A 384 -10.36 3.11 -11.75
C HIS A 384 -11.88 3.20 -11.89
N TYR A 385 -12.61 2.69 -10.89
CA TYR A 385 -14.08 2.75 -10.84
C TYR A 385 -14.59 4.03 -10.15
N LEU A 386 -13.88 4.49 -9.11
CA LEU A 386 -14.30 5.61 -8.27
C LEU A 386 -14.27 6.98 -8.97
N LEU A 387 -13.46 7.12 -10.02
CA LEU A 387 -13.29 8.39 -10.73
C LEU A 387 -14.37 8.62 -11.80
N ILE A 388 -15.32 7.70 -11.95
CA ILE A 388 -16.47 7.87 -12.84
C ILE A 388 -17.49 8.80 -12.16
N PRO A 389 -17.83 9.96 -12.76
CA PRO A 389 -18.86 10.83 -12.21
C PRO A 389 -20.19 10.08 -12.07
N GLY A 390 -20.71 9.97 -10.84
CA GLY A 390 -21.96 9.28 -10.53
C GLY A 390 -21.84 7.97 -9.74
N ASN A 391 -20.62 7.48 -9.50
CA ASN A 391 -20.35 6.25 -8.71
C ASN A 391 -19.81 6.51 -7.29
N SER A 392 -19.61 7.78 -6.91
CA SER A 392 -19.10 8.23 -5.60
C SER A 392 -20.16 8.20 -4.50
#